data_AF-A0A3D9ATK9-F1
#
_entry.id   AF-A0A3D9ATK9-F1
#
_cell.length_a   1.000
_cell.length_b   1.000
_cell.length_c   1.000
_cell.angle_alpha   90.00
_cell.angle_beta   90.00
_cell.angle_gamma   90.00
#
_symmetry.space_group_name_H-M   'P 1'
#
loop_
_entity.id
_entity.type
_entity.pdbx_description
1 polymer ?
#
loop_
_entity_poly.entity_id
_entity_poly.type
_entity_poly.pdbx_seq_one_letter_code
_entity_poly.pdbx_strand_id
1 'polypeptide(L)'
;MSTENLTHTEAVKKIKELSENARICMFCTELDKLPINSRPMSLQETDDEGNLWFISGDTSNKNFEIRDDKRVQLFFMNNSDYEYLSVYGDATIYKDKSTIEDKWSPMAKAWFEEGKDDPNVSIIRVQPKETYYWNTKAGKLVSLFNFVAAAITGNTTDNSDGVEGTAKV
;
A
#
# COMPACT_ATOMS: atom_id res chain seq x y z
N MET A 1 -18.43 -13.79 0.05
CA MET A 1 -17.95 -12.45 -0.36
C MET A 1 -18.60 -12.06 -1.68
N SER A 2 -18.93 -10.79 -1.88
CA SER A 2 -19.33 -10.29 -3.20
C SER A 2 -18.14 -9.65 -3.91
N THR A 3 -18.11 -9.77 -5.23
CA THR A 3 -17.08 -9.11 -6.04
C THR A 3 -17.55 -7.74 -6.51
N GLU A 4 -16.72 -6.73 -6.32
CA GLU A 4 -16.93 -5.36 -6.78
C GLU A 4 -15.65 -4.85 -7.45
N ASN A 5 -15.70 -4.68 -8.78
CA ASN A 5 -14.56 -4.18 -9.53
C ASN A 5 -14.70 -2.66 -9.72
N LEU A 6 -13.75 -1.92 -9.20
CA LEU A 6 -13.73 -0.46 -9.20
C LEU A 6 -12.84 0.06 -10.33
N THR A 7 -13.19 1.22 -10.86
CA THR A 7 -12.43 1.90 -11.92
C THR A 7 -12.28 3.39 -11.64
N HIS A 8 -11.22 4.02 -12.16
CA HIS A 8 -10.99 5.46 -12.13
C HIS A 8 -11.05 6.03 -10.70
N THR A 9 -11.88 7.06 -10.46
CA THR A 9 -11.99 7.75 -9.18
C THR A 9 -12.33 6.83 -8.01
N GLU A 10 -13.22 5.85 -8.21
CA GLU A 10 -13.56 4.88 -7.16
C GLU A 10 -12.37 3.97 -6.84
N ALA A 11 -11.60 3.59 -7.85
CA ALA A 11 -10.37 2.81 -7.65
C ALA A 11 -9.32 3.60 -6.88
N VAL A 12 -9.06 4.86 -7.28
CA VAL A 12 -8.12 5.76 -6.57
C VAL A 12 -8.54 5.92 -5.12
N LYS A 13 -9.83 6.21 -4.88
CA LYS A 13 -10.37 6.37 -3.53
C LYS A 13 -10.18 5.11 -2.68
N LYS A 14 -10.45 3.93 -3.23
CA LYS A 14 -10.26 2.66 -2.51
C LYS A 14 -8.79 2.37 -2.20
N ILE A 15 -7.89 2.58 -3.17
CA ILE A 15 -6.44 2.41 -2.97
C ILE A 15 -5.96 3.35 -1.88
N LYS A 16 -6.33 4.64 -1.95
CA LYS A 16 -5.98 5.66 -0.97
C LYS A 16 -6.46 5.31 0.43
N GLU A 17 -7.75 5.01 0.59
CA GLU A 17 -8.35 4.58 1.86
C GLU A 17 -7.58 3.43 2.49
N LEU A 18 -7.39 2.33 1.75
CA LEU A 18 -6.79 1.11 2.32
C LEU A 18 -5.31 1.28 2.65
N SER A 19 -4.56 1.93 1.76
CA SER A 19 -3.12 2.15 1.92
C SER A 19 -2.81 3.14 3.06
N GLU A 20 -3.56 4.23 3.17
CA GLU A 20 -3.38 5.24 4.23
C GLU A 20 -3.86 4.76 5.60
N ASN A 21 -4.92 3.93 5.65
CA ASN A 21 -5.32 3.25 6.89
C ASN A 21 -4.19 2.34 7.41
N ALA A 22 -3.51 1.63 6.52
CA ALA A 22 -2.42 0.71 6.87
C ALA A 22 -1.12 1.42 7.24
N ARG A 23 -0.81 2.55 6.58
CA ARG A 23 0.43 3.36 6.72
C ARG A 23 1.74 2.65 6.40
N ILE A 24 1.83 1.34 6.56
CA ILE A 24 3.01 0.52 6.28
C ILE A 24 2.59 -0.60 5.32
N CYS A 25 3.44 -0.86 4.33
CA CYS A 25 3.31 -2.05 3.49
C CYS A 25 4.56 -2.92 3.58
N MET A 26 4.41 -4.19 3.21
CA MET A 26 5.54 -4.99 2.76
C MET A 26 5.83 -4.64 1.30
N PHE A 27 7.00 -4.02 1.07
CA PHE A 27 7.48 -3.57 -0.22
C PHE A 27 8.41 -4.62 -0.83
N CYS A 28 7.94 -5.27 -1.88
CA CYS A 28 8.65 -6.31 -2.61
C CYS A 28 9.27 -5.78 -3.90
N THR A 29 10.48 -6.22 -4.20
CA THR A 29 11.25 -5.93 -5.44
C THR A 29 11.80 -7.25 -5.98
N GLU A 30 12.41 -7.22 -7.17
CA GLU A 30 13.05 -8.40 -7.79
C GLU A 30 12.11 -9.61 -7.81
N LEU A 31 10.89 -9.38 -8.33
CA LEU A 31 9.77 -10.33 -8.21
C LEU A 31 10.01 -11.66 -8.93
N ASP A 32 11.06 -11.77 -9.74
CA ASP A 32 11.51 -12.98 -10.42
C ASP A 32 12.66 -13.72 -9.69
N LYS A 33 13.13 -13.20 -8.55
CA LYS A 33 14.17 -13.83 -7.72
C LYS A 33 13.55 -14.56 -6.53
N LEU A 34 14.18 -15.67 -6.13
CA LEU A 34 13.80 -16.45 -4.96
C LEU A 34 14.96 -16.49 -3.95
N PRO A 35 14.72 -16.17 -2.66
CA PRO A 35 13.46 -15.64 -2.13
C PRO A 35 13.15 -14.22 -2.64
N ILE A 36 11.88 -13.83 -2.66
CA ILE A 36 11.48 -12.46 -3.03
C ILE A 36 11.98 -11.51 -1.94
N ASN A 37 12.67 -10.45 -2.35
CA ASN A 37 13.13 -9.42 -1.42
C ASN A 37 11.93 -8.58 -0.98
N SER A 38 11.70 -8.51 0.33
CA SER A 38 10.58 -7.78 0.93
C SER A 38 11.02 -7.06 2.21
N ARG A 39 10.46 -5.87 2.46
CA ARG A 39 10.74 -5.09 3.67
C ARG A 39 9.57 -4.17 4.04
N PRO A 40 9.38 -3.84 5.33
CA PRO A 40 8.40 -2.84 5.71
C PRO A 40 8.80 -1.46 5.18
N MET A 41 7.86 -0.72 4.62
CA MET A 41 8.02 0.66 4.17
C MET A 41 6.82 1.50 4.59
N SER A 42 7.09 2.66 5.19
CA SER A 42 6.05 3.64 5.54
C SER A 42 5.61 4.40 4.29
N LEU A 43 4.32 4.33 3.99
CA LEU A 43 3.66 5.16 3.01
C LEU A 43 3.68 6.62 3.50
N GLN A 44 4.10 7.52 2.62
CA GLN A 44 3.99 8.95 2.86
C GLN A 44 2.57 9.45 2.55
N GLU A 45 2.08 9.11 1.36
CA GLU A 45 0.69 9.36 0.94
C GLU A 45 0.34 8.53 -0.28
N THR A 46 -0.95 8.45 -0.57
CA THR A 46 -1.46 8.08 -1.90
C THR A 46 -2.06 9.33 -2.54
N ASP A 47 -1.51 9.75 -3.69
CA ASP A 47 -1.94 10.98 -4.35
C ASP A 47 -3.30 10.84 -5.05
N ASP A 48 -3.79 11.94 -5.63
CA ASP A 48 -5.11 11.98 -6.28
C ASP A 48 -5.14 11.26 -7.64
N GLU A 49 -3.99 10.78 -8.12
CA GLU A 49 -3.87 9.87 -9.26
C GLU A 49 -3.72 8.40 -8.80
N GLY A 50 -3.72 8.13 -7.49
CA GLY A 50 -3.54 6.79 -6.93
C GLY A 50 -2.09 6.31 -6.88
N ASN A 51 -1.10 7.17 -7.12
CA ASN A 51 0.30 6.79 -6.94
C ASN A 51 0.65 6.76 -5.45
N LEU A 52 1.45 5.78 -5.06
CA LEU A 52 1.89 5.59 -3.68
C LEU A 52 3.30 6.13 -3.50
N TRP A 53 3.51 7.01 -2.52
CA TRP A 53 4.76 7.73 -2.32
C TRP A 53 5.50 7.27 -1.07
N PHE A 54 6.82 7.16 -1.16
CA PHE A 54 7.67 6.69 -0.07
C PHE A 54 8.97 7.52 -0.01
N ILE A 55 9.44 7.81 1.19
CA ILE A 55 10.79 8.36 1.40
C ILE A 55 11.77 7.19 1.52
N SER A 56 12.94 7.30 0.88
CA SER A 56 13.93 6.22 0.85
C SER A 56 15.36 6.75 0.80
N GLY A 57 16.31 5.92 1.26
CA GLY A 57 17.74 6.17 1.09
C GLY A 57 18.19 5.81 -0.33
N ASP A 58 18.82 6.75 -1.01
CA ASP A 58 19.30 6.64 -2.40
C ASP A 58 20.28 5.48 -2.60
N THR A 59 21.09 5.24 -1.56
CA THR A 59 22.09 4.17 -1.48
C THR A 59 21.54 2.86 -0.88
N SER A 60 20.23 2.76 -0.65
CA SER A 60 19.65 1.54 -0.09
C SER A 60 19.50 0.44 -1.14
N ASN A 61 19.60 -0.83 -0.72
CA ASN A 61 19.48 -1.99 -1.62
C ASN A 61 18.23 -1.93 -2.51
N LYS A 62 17.08 -1.55 -1.94
CA LYS A 62 15.81 -1.44 -2.71
C LYS A 62 15.88 -0.41 -3.84
N ASN A 63 16.63 0.69 -3.66
CA ASN A 63 16.78 1.70 -4.69
C ASN A 63 17.70 1.18 -5.80
N PHE A 64 18.72 0.39 -5.48
CA PHE A 64 19.52 -0.30 -6.49
C PHE A 64 18.69 -1.34 -7.26
N GLU A 65 17.90 -2.14 -6.54
CA GLU A 65 17.00 -3.15 -7.13
C GLU A 65 15.96 -2.49 -8.06
N ILE A 66 15.33 -1.40 -7.65
CA ILE A 66 14.34 -0.65 -8.46
C ILE A 66 14.96 -0.05 -9.74
N ARG A 67 16.23 0.33 -9.70
CA ARG A 67 16.94 0.84 -10.90
C ARG A 67 17.16 -0.25 -11.94
N ASP A 68 17.37 -1.49 -11.51
CA ASP A 68 17.54 -2.66 -12.37
C ASP A 68 16.18 -3.16 -12.88
N ASP A 69 15.21 -3.30 -11.97
CA ASP A 69 13.84 -3.70 -12.26
C ASP A 69 12.83 -2.84 -11.49
N LYS A 70 12.09 -2.02 -12.23
CA LYS A 70 11.07 -1.12 -11.67
C LYS A 70 9.82 -1.83 -11.17
N ARG A 71 9.61 -3.12 -11.49
CA ARG A 71 8.40 -3.85 -11.09
C ARG A 71 8.44 -4.14 -9.60
N VAL A 72 7.39 -3.73 -8.90
CA VAL A 72 7.27 -3.88 -7.45
C VAL A 72 5.90 -4.42 -7.06
N GLN A 73 5.84 -5.04 -5.89
CA GLN A 73 4.60 -5.52 -5.30
C GLN A 73 4.50 -4.99 -3.87
N LEU A 74 3.37 -4.36 -3.55
CA LEU A 74 3.08 -3.84 -2.22
C LEU A 74 1.95 -4.66 -1.59
N PHE A 75 2.08 -4.97 -0.31
CA PHE A 75 1.03 -5.60 0.48
C PHE A 75 0.72 -4.75 1.72
N PHE A 76 -0.53 -4.29 1.83
CA PHE A 76 -1.05 -3.56 2.99
C PHE A 76 -2.03 -4.44 3.75
N MET A 77 -2.00 -4.35 5.08
CA MET A 77 -2.82 -5.19 5.96
C MET A 77 -3.35 -4.38 7.15
N ASN A 78 -4.67 -4.19 7.21
CA ASN A 78 -5.41 -3.62 8.33
C ASN A 78 -6.11 -4.75 9.09
N ASN A 79 -5.34 -5.56 9.81
CA ASN A 79 -5.87 -6.74 10.50
C ASN A 79 -6.99 -6.40 11.50
N SER A 80 -6.96 -5.20 12.09
CA SER A 80 -8.02 -4.74 12.98
C SER A 80 -9.36 -4.61 12.29
N ASP A 81 -9.38 -4.24 11.01
CA ASP A 81 -10.56 -3.84 10.26
C ASP A 81 -10.86 -4.80 9.09
N TYR A 82 -10.06 -5.87 8.98
CA TYR A 82 -10.15 -6.89 7.95
C TYR A 82 -10.03 -6.31 6.53
N GLU A 83 -9.18 -5.31 6.37
CA GLU A 83 -8.91 -4.70 5.06
C GLU A 83 -7.51 -5.05 4.56
N TYR A 84 -7.41 -5.39 3.29
CA TYR A 84 -6.18 -5.83 2.67
C TYR A 84 -6.08 -5.28 1.26
N LEU A 85 -4.87 -4.90 0.84
CA LEU A 85 -4.61 -4.37 -0.48
C LEU A 85 -3.30 -4.93 -1.04
N SER A 86 -3.40 -5.49 -2.24
CA SER A 86 -2.28 -5.90 -3.08
C SER A 86 -2.13 -4.90 -4.22
N VAL A 87 -0.94 -4.33 -4.41
CA VAL A 87 -0.62 -3.41 -5.51
C VAL A 87 0.61 -3.90 -6.25
N TYR A 88 0.42 -4.38 -7.48
CA TYR A 88 1.51 -4.55 -8.45
C TYR A 88 1.65 -3.26 -9.26
N GLY A 89 2.88 -2.75 -9.38
CA GLY A 89 3.11 -1.46 -10.01
C GLY A 89 4.54 -1.23 -10.48
N ASP A 90 4.75 -0.06 -11.07
CA ASP A 90 6.05 0.41 -11.51
C ASP A 90 6.57 1.48 -10.55
N ALA A 91 7.77 1.28 -10.02
CA ALA A 91 8.45 2.25 -9.17
C ALA A 91 9.28 3.26 -10.01
N THR A 92 9.35 4.51 -9.56
CA THR A 92 10.21 5.56 -10.10
C THR A 92 10.89 6.27 -8.94
N ILE A 93 12.21 6.44 -9.03
CA ILE A 93 13.01 7.13 -8.02
C ILE A 93 13.23 8.59 -8.45
N TYR A 94 12.96 9.51 -7.53
CA TYR A 94 13.17 10.95 -7.69
C TYR A 94 14.25 11.42 -6.72
N LYS A 95 15.14 12.29 -7.22
CA LYS A 95 16.16 13.00 -6.45
C LYS A 95 16.09 14.52 -6.62
N ASP A 96 15.14 15.02 -7.40
CA ASP A 96 14.98 16.44 -7.58
C ASP A 96 14.43 17.09 -6.30
N LYS A 97 14.86 18.33 -6.05
CA LYS A 97 14.52 19.06 -4.84
C LYS A 97 13.02 19.29 -4.69
N SER A 98 12.31 19.57 -5.78
CA SER A 98 10.86 19.81 -5.76
C SER A 98 10.08 18.61 -5.22
N THR A 99 10.35 17.40 -5.72
CA THR A 99 9.65 16.19 -5.28
C THR A 99 10.02 15.85 -3.84
N ILE A 100 11.29 16.02 -3.45
CA ILE A 100 11.72 15.82 -2.06
C ILE A 100 10.98 16.80 -1.14
N GLU A 101 10.92 18.09 -1.49
CA GLU A 101 10.26 19.10 -0.68
C GLU A 101 8.76 18.85 -0.53
N ASP A 102 8.09 18.43 -1.60
CA ASP A 102 6.66 18.11 -1.60
C ASP A 102 6.33 16.88 -0.74
N LYS A 103 7.15 15.81 -0.84
CA LYS A 103 6.91 14.55 -0.13
C LYS A 103 7.62 14.43 1.21
N TRP A 104 8.30 15.48 1.69
CA TRP A 104 9.06 15.42 2.93
C TRP A 104 8.15 15.36 4.17
N SER A 105 8.48 14.47 5.11
CA SER A 105 7.88 14.45 6.45
C SER A 105 8.90 14.88 7.51
N PRO A 106 8.54 15.73 8.50
CA PRO A 106 9.42 16.02 9.62
C PRO A 106 9.91 14.78 10.38
N MET A 107 9.10 13.70 10.39
CA MET A 107 9.50 12.42 10.99
C MET A 107 10.69 11.80 10.27
N ALA A 108 10.87 12.06 8.97
CA ALA A 108 11.97 11.52 8.17
C ALA A 108 13.35 11.96 8.68
N LYS A 109 13.44 13.07 9.44
CA LYS A 109 14.66 13.52 10.11
C LYS A 109 15.28 12.49 11.06
N ALA A 110 14.50 11.51 11.53
CA ALA A 110 15.03 10.40 12.32
C ALA A 110 15.99 9.49 11.54
N TRP A 111 15.99 9.55 10.20
CA TRP A 111 16.82 8.72 9.32
C TRP A 111 17.79 9.51 8.43
N PHE A 112 17.66 10.84 8.36
CA PHE A 112 18.48 11.72 7.51
C PHE A 112 18.98 12.92 8.32
N GLU A 113 20.28 12.94 8.63
CA GLU A 113 20.90 13.89 9.56
C GLU A 113 20.78 15.33 9.05
N GLU A 114 21.00 15.52 7.74
CA GLU A 114 20.88 16.83 7.08
C GLU A 114 19.43 17.13 6.61
N GLY A 115 18.48 16.28 7.02
CA GLY A 115 17.07 16.42 6.68
C GLY A 115 16.82 16.30 5.17
N LYS A 116 16.02 17.21 4.60
CA LYS A 116 15.64 17.17 3.19
C LYS A 116 16.78 17.45 2.21
N ASP A 117 17.85 18.11 2.69
CA ASP A 117 19.02 18.45 1.87
C ASP A 117 20.10 17.35 1.95
N ASP A 118 19.87 16.30 2.74
CA ASP A 118 20.77 15.14 2.83
C ASP A 118 20.91 14.48 1.45
N PRO A 119 22.14 14.28 0.93
CA PRO A 119 22.38 13.74 -0.41
C PRO A 119 21.88 12.30 -0.60
N ASN A 120 21.62 11.60 0.51
CA ASN A 120 21.06 10.25 0.52
C ASN A 120 19.53 10.23 0.50
N VAL A 121 18.83 11.37 0.58
CA VAL A 121 17.38 11.41 0.43
C VAL A 121 16.98 11.16 -1.02
N SER A 122 15.95 10.33 -1.19
CA SER A 122 15.27 10.10 -2.44
C SER A 122 13.81 9.76 -2.18
N ILE A 123 12.97 9.96 -3.19
CA ILE A 123 11.54 9.64 -3.13
C ILE A 123 11.26 8.51 -4.12
N ILE A 124 10.47 7.52 -3.71
CA ILE A 124 9.95 6.49 -4.60
C ILE A 124 8.47 6.77 -4.83
N ARG A 125 8.06 6.85 -6.10
CA ARG A 125 6.67 6.78 -6.52
C ARG A 125 6.39 5.39 -7.06
N VAL A 126 5.33 4.75 -6.61
CA VAL A 126 4.81 3.51 -7.21
C VAL A 126 3.51 3.85 -7.94
N GLN A 127 3.52 3.68 -9.25
CA GLN A 127 2.32 3.80 -10.09
C GLN A 127 1.64 2.42 -10.20
N PRO A 128 0.41 2.25 -9.69
CA PRO A 128 -0.32 1.00 -9.79
C PRO A 128 -0.53 0.55 -11.24
N LYS A 129 -0.40 -0.76 -11.48
CA LYS A 129 -0.75 -1.43 -12.76
C LYS A 129 -1.89 -2.41 -12.57
N GLU A 130 -1.79 -3.23 -11.52
CA GLU A 130 -2.82 -4.17 -11.12
C GLU A 130 -3.00 -4.09 -9.61
N THR A 131 -4.24 -4.05 -9.15
CA THR A 131 -4.53 -4.06 -7.73
C THR A 131 -5.65 -5.02 -7.42
N TYR A 132 -5.63 -5.54 -6.20
CA TYR A 132 -6.70 -6.35 -5.67
C TYR A 132 -6.91 -6.00 -4.20
N TYR A 133 -8.16 -5.86 -3.79
CA TYR A 133 -8.51 -5.52 -2.42
C TYR A 133 -9.49 -6.50 -1.81
N TRP A 134 -9.47 -6.55 -0.49
CA TRP A 134 -10.42 -7.24 0.36
C TRP A 134 -10.85 -6.28 1.47
N ASN A 135 -12.16 -6.20 1.73
CA ASN A 135 -12.73 -5.36 2.78
C ASN A 135 -14.08 -5.96 3.26
N THR A 136 -14.71 -5.34 4.24
CA THR A 136 -16.04 -5.65 4.78
C THR A 136 -17.08 -4.62 4.32
N LYS A 137 -18.33 -5.04 4.08
CA LYS A 137 -19.45 -4.20 3.57
C LYS A 137 -19.93 -3.15 4.56
N ALA A 138 -19.90 -3.50 5.84
CA ALA A 138 -20.58 -2.76 6.90
C ALA A 138 -19.63 -2.35 8.04
N GLY A 139 -18.32 -2.48 7.80
CA GLY A 139 -17.28 -2.24 8.78
C GLY A 139 -17.19 -3.32 9.86
N LYS A 140 -16.07 -3.27 10.60
CA LYS A 140 -15.67 -4.24 11.62
C LYS A 140 -16.76 -4.63 12.63
N LEU A 141 -17.55 -3.66 13.12
CA LEU A 141 -18.51 -3.90 14.20
C LEU A 141 -19.68 -4.79 13.74
N VAL A 142 -20.15 -4.61 12.52
CA VAL A 142 -21.23 -5.42 11.96
C VAL A 142 -20.72 -6.82 11.64
N SER A 143 -19.50 -6.94 11.09
CA SER A 143 -18.83 -8.22 10.87
C SER A 143 -18.64 -9.00 12.17
N LEU A 144 -18.21 -8.33 13.25
CA LEU A 144 -18.05 -8.96 14.56
C LEU A 144 -19.39 -9.44 15.15
N PHE A 145 -20.47 -8.65 15.01
CA PHE A 145 -21.80 -9.06 15.45
C PHE A 145 -22.28 -10.31 14.71
N ASN A 146 -22.12 -10.34 13.38
CA ASN A 146 -22.47 -11.51 12.56
C ASN A 146 -21.66 -12.75 12.96
N PHE A 147 -20.35 -12.58 13.22
CA PHE A 147 -19.49 -13.68 13.66
C PHE A 147 -19.92 -14.24 15.02
N VAL A 148 -20.21 -13.37 15.99
CA VAL A 148 -20.69 -13.78 17.32
C VAL A 148 -22.05 -14.47 17.21
N ALA A 149 -22.98 -13.92 16.42
CA ALA A 149 -24.29 -14.53 16.19
C ALA A 149 -24.16 -15.94 15.55
N ALA A 150 -23.29 -16.09 14.56
CA ALA A 150 -23.00 -17.37 13.93
C ALA A 150 -22.42 -18.40 14.93
N ALA A 151 -21.44 -17.98 15.74
CA ALA A 151 -20.82 -18.84 16.75
C ALA A 151 -21.83 -19.35 17.81
N ILE A 152 -22.82 -18.52 18.18
CA ILE A 152 -23.87 -18.89 19.14
C ILE A 152 -24.96 -19.76 18.50
N THR A 153 -25.35 -19.44 17.25
CA THR A 153 -26.43 -20.16 16.55
C THR A 153 -25.99 -21.47 15.93
N GLY A 154 -24.68 -21.73 15.83
CA GLY A 154 -24.14 -22.92 15.16
C GLY A 154 -24.22 -22.86 13.63
N ASN A 155 -24.72 -21.76 13.07
CA ASN A 155 -24.71 -21.50 11.63
C ASN A 155 -23.30 -21.04 11.22
N THR A 156 -22.78 -21.56 10.10
CA THR A 156 -21.52 -21.07 9.53
C THR A 156 -21.70 -19.66 8.96
N THR A 157 -20.78 -18.74 9.24
CA THR A 157 -20.70 -17.48 8.50
C THR A 157 -20.35 -17.78 7.04
N ASP A 158 -21.12 -17.27 6.08
CA ASP A 158 -20.90 -17.46 4.65
C ASP A 158 -20.00 -16.37 4.01
N ASN A 159 -19.33 -15.56 4.85
CA ASN A 159 -18.58 -14.37 4.45
C ASN A 159 -19.40 -13.44 3.54
N SER A 160 -20.73 -13.40 3.69
CA SER A 160 -21.63 -12.54 2.90
C SER A 160 -21.39 -11.05 3.13
N ASP A 161 -20.74 -10.70 4.24
CA ASP A 161 -20.33 -9.35 4.61
C ASP A 161 -18.98 -8.93 4.01
N GLY A 162 -18.21 -9.82 3.39
CA GLY A 162 -16.97 -9.45 2.70
C GLY A 162 -17.21 -8.94 1.27
N VAL A 163 -16.38 -7.98 0.85
CA VAL A 163 -16.26 -7.46 -0.51
C VAL A 163 -14.82 -7.59 -0.96
N GLU A 164 -14.62 -8.05 -2.19
CA GLU A 164 -13.31 -8.10 -2.83
C GLU A 164 -13.39 -7.66 -4.29
N GLY A 165 -12.27 -7.31 -4.89
CA GLY A 165 -12.23 -7.06 -6.33
C GLY A 165 -11.01 -6.28 -6.76
N THR A 166 -10.98 -5.94 -8.05
CA THR A 166 -9.91 -5.14 -8.64
C THR A 166 -10.20 -3.65 -8.49
N ALA A 167 -9.17 -2.82 -8.27
CA ALA A 167 -9.28 -1.36 -8.34
C ALA A 167 -8.34 -0.81 -9.44
N LYS A 168 -8.90 -0.55 -10.62
CA LYS A 168 -8.12 -0.10 -11.79
C LYS A 168 -8.20 1.41 -11.96
N VAL A 169 -7.10 2.11 -11.68
CA VAL A 169 -6.94 3.55 -11.90
C VAL A 169 -7.06 3.89 -13.39
#